data_AF-A0A1G9ERP7-F1
#
_entry.id   AF-A0A1G9ERP7-F1
#
_cell.length_a   1.000
_cell.length_b   1.000
_cell.length_c   1.000
_cell.angle_alpha   90.00
_cell.angle_beta   90.00
_cell.angle_gamma   90.00
#
_symmetry.space_group_name_H-M   'P 1'
#
loop_
_entity.id
_entity.type
_entity.pdbx_description
1 polymer ?
#
loop_
_entity_poly.entity_id
_entity_poly.type
_entity_poly.pdbx_seq_one_letter_code
_entity_poly.pdbx_strand_id
1 'polypeptide(L)'
;MINLRQFEKQINSTILKRGKQYYEQGLIEKIYQTDYDSYEADIFGTYVYNVKLKMNKHEVIHSSCTCPFDFGPICKHEVSVFYKLRELMEKGNLIEGSKEFQPNDAYTLEELLDSLSKEELVRFIMQRAANDSSLEHHLRFKYGERSPEDELAETKRVLEAINEKYFDYKGNLHQERSTEYALEMGQVLNKALNVKDPLISCDIACLVMNELLELLEYFEDDDWTLGEIVDDCIRIVKSIVSSELSFEDKKAVYNKIINEMDHNELPVWEDFQEGLFEVLDDLAEEETLYEYYVEELMGRIKQGNTWSTMYHNERYLIKVFHLIERRGDADEQMLFLLNNIKYDSFRKRVIDKYFDQKDYLQVIQLTKEGENQHKHYTGKVAIWKELRYKAYKYAEMLDEQLTLGKELFLSGDFDYYNELKELYKGNEQELYEELKVELKKNFQFTGYNQTYLRLIREEQDVDALAEVVTGDVRYVREYAKYLQGTHKELVVKAYKYLIEQEASMANNRSGYRAVASLIKEYGKVTDEKLANEVTGQIRKKYSRRPAFMDELSKAKL
;
A
#
# COMPACT_ATOMS: atom_id res chain seq x y z
N MET A 1 23.07 -18.37 -4.50
CA MET A 1 23.72 -19.32 -5.43
C MET A 1 22.63 -20.09 -6.15
N ILE A 2 22.59 -20.00 -7.48
CA ILE A 2 21.51 -20.57 -8.31
C ILE A 2 21.93 -21.93 -8.86
N ASN A 3 21.05 -22.93 -8.84
CA ASN A 3 21.33 -24.25 -9.41
C ASN A 3 20.50 -24.51 -10.68
N LEU A 4 21.13 -25.00 -11.75
CA LEU A 4 20.48 -25.18 -13.06
C LEU A 4 19.28 -26.14 -13.05
N ARG A 5 19.22 -27.09 -12.11
CA ARG A 5 18.08 -28.02 -11.99
C ARG A 5 16.95 -27.50 -11.11
N GLN A 6 17.18 -26.43 -10.34
CA GLN A 6 16.25 -25.96 -9.31
C GLN A 6 16.09 -24.44 -9.27
N PHE A 7 16.55 -23.72 -10.29
CA PHE A 7 16.53 -22.26 -10.31
C PHE A 7 15.12 -21.69 -10.18
N GLU A 8 14.09 -22.43 -10.59
CA GLU A 8 12.69 -22.02 -10.46
C GLU A 8 12.24 -21.79 -9.02
N LYS A 9 12.92 -22.42 -8.04
CA LYS A 9 12.62 -22.24 -6.61
C LYS A 9 13.41 -21.11 -5.97
N GLN A 10 14.36 -20.52 -6.70
CA GLN A 10 15.36 -19.58 -6.20
C GLN A 10 15.25 -18.19 -6.83
N ILE A 11 14.38 -18.04 -7.84
CA ILE A 11 14.20 -16.81 -8.62
C ILE A 11 12.76 -16.31 -8.43
N ASN A 12 12.59 -14.98 -8.40
CA ASN A 12 11.30 -14.33 -8.31
C ASN A 12 10.33 -14.85 -9.41
N SER A 13 9.08 -15.16 -9.02
CA SER A 13 8.08 -15.78 -9.89
C SER A 13 7.73 -14.96 -11.13
N THR A 14 7.78 -13.63 -11.05
CA THR A 14 7.53 -12.71 -12.17
C THR A 14 8.66 -12.79 -13.20
N ILE A 15 9.91 -12.75 -12.74
CA ILE A 15 11.09 -12.89 -13.61
C ILE A 15 11.12 -14.29 -14.23
N LEU A 16 10.75 -15.31 -13.45
CA LEU A 16 10.67 -16.69 -13.93
C LEU A 16 9.65 -16.86 -15.06
N LYS A 17 8.44 -16.28 -14.91
CA LYS A 17 7.39 -16.32 -15.92
C LYS A 17 7.85 -15.63 -17.22
N ARG A 18 8.44 -14.44 -17.11
CA ARG A 18 8.96 -13.66 -18.25
C ARG A 18 10.10 -14.39 -18.97
N GLY A 19 11.07 -14.95 -18.23
CA GLY A 19 12.17 -15.69 -18.82
C GLY A 19 11.74 -17.00 -19.50
N LYS A 20 10.75 -17.69 -18.92
CA LYS A 20 10.15 -18.87 -19.54
C LYS A 20 9.45 -18.54 -20.86
N GLN A 21 8.73 -17.41 -20.93
CA GLN A 21 8.10 -16.94 -22.17
C GLN A 21 9.14 -16.69 -23.27
N TYR A 22 10.26 -16.03 -22.96
CA TYR A 22 11.32 -15.77 -23.93
C TYR A 22 11.95 -17.05 -24.49
N TYR A 23 12.11 -18.06 -23.62
CA TYR A 23 12.58 -19.38 -24.02
C TYR A 23 11.58 -20.09 -24.95
N GLU A 24 10.30 -20.11 -24.57
CA GLU A 24 9.21 -20.74 -25.36
C GLU A 24 8.99 -20.06 -26.72
N GLN A 25 9.25 -18.75 -26.81
CA GLN A 25 9.18 -17.96 -28.04
C GLN A 25 10.41 -18.16 -28.97
N GLY A 26 11.44 -18.88 -28.52
CA GLY A 26 12.61 -19.17 -29.34
C GLY A 26 13.52 -17.96 -29.59
N LEU A 27 13.54 -16.98 -28.67
CA LEU A 27 14.28 -15.72 -28.83
C LEU A 27 15.80 -15.86 -28.63
N ILE A 28 16.29 -17.04 -28.26
CA ILE A 28 17.72 -17.33 -28.16
C ILE A 28 18.22 -17.67 -29.56
N GLU A 29 18.96 -16.74 -30.16
CA GLU A 29 19.49 -16.89 -31.52
C GLU A 29 20.57 -17.97 -31.55
N LYS A 30 21.52 -17.87 -30.61
CA LYS A 30 22.68 -18.77 -30.52
C LYS A 30 23.03 -19.01 -29.06
N ILE A 31 23.45 -20.23 -28.78
CA ILE A 31 24.08 -20.61 -27.51
C ILE A 31 25.26 -21.51 -27.84
N TYR A 32 26.42 -21.18 -27.28
CA TYR A 32 27.65 -21.90 -27.54
C TYR A 32 28.48 -22.03 -26.28
N GLN A 33 29.25 -23.11 -26.22
CA GLN A 33 30.17 -23.37 -25.13
C GLN A 33 31.51 -22.70 -25.43
N THR A 34 31.94 -21.79 -24.54
CA THR A 34 33.19 -21.05 -24.68
C THR A 34 34.36 -21.74 -23.98
N ASP A 35 34.09 -22.51 -22.91
CA ASP A 35 35.05 -23.37 -22.21
C ASP A 35 34.32 -24.57 -21.54
N TYR A 36 35.03 -25.53 -20.96
CA TYR A 36 34.48 -26.74 -20.33
C TYR A 36 33.33 -26.45 -19.34
N ASP A 37 33.38 -25.31 -18.65
CA ASP A 37 32.43 -24.89 -17.63
C ASP A 37 31.72 -23.56 -17.95
N SER A 38 31.87 -23.03 -19.16
CA SER A 38 31.45 -21.66 -19.52
C SER A 38 30.66 -21.63 -20.84
N TYR A 39 29.59 -20.83 -20.87
CA TYR A 39 28.65 -20.71 -21.97
C TYR A 39 28.30 -19.26 -22.24
N GLU A 40 28.09 -18.93 -23.51
CA GLU A 40 27.55 -17.63 -23.94
C GLU A 40 26.34 -17.84 -24.84
N ALA A 41 25.38 -16.91 -24.74
CA ALA A 41 24.17 -16.94 -25.53
C ALA A 41 23.76 -15.54 -25.97
N ASP A 42 23.37 -15.43 -27.23
CA ASP A 42 22.78 -14.21 -27.80
C ASP A 42 21.26 -14.37 -27.81
N ILE A 43 20.57 -13.40 -27.21
CA ILE A 43 19.12 -13.42 -27.04
C ILE A 43 18.50 -12.10 -27.48
N PHE A 44 17.46 -12.20 -28.30
CA PHE A 44 16.72 -11.06 -28.80
C PHE A 44 15.80 -10.47 -27.71
N GLY A 45 15.94 -9.16 -27.52
CA GLY A 45 14.98 -8.27 -26.85
C GLY A 45 14.87 -6.97 -27.65
N THR A 46 14.84 -5.81 -26.97
CA THR A 46 14.92 -4.48 -27.63
C THR A 46 16.18 -4.34 -28.51
N TYR A 47 17.28 -4.93 -28.04
CA TYR A 47 18.51 -5.16 -28.79
C TYR A 47 18.92 -6.63 -28.62
N VAL A 48 19.97 -7.06 -29.31
CA VAL A 48 20.59 -8.36 -29.01
C VAL A 48 21.39 -8.22 -27.72
N TYR A 49 21.00 -8.98 -26.70
CA TYR A 49 21.71 -9.05 -25.43
C TYR A 49 22.56 -10.30 -25.37
N ASN A 50 23.73 -10.20 -24.75
CA ASN A 50 24.63 -11.33 -24.54
C ASN A 50 24.52 -11.78 -23.07
N VAL A 51 24.32 -13.07 -22.87
CA VAL A 51 24.27 -13.72 -21.56
C VAL A 51 25.49 -14.60 -21.42
N LYS A 52 26.28 -14.37 -20.36
CA LYS A 52 27.42 -15.19 -20.00
C LYS A 52 27.09 -16.03 -18.78
N LEU A 53 27.49 -17.31 -18.81
CA LEU A 53 27.15 -18.28 -17.79
C LEU A 53 28.35 -19.16 -17.48
N LYS A 54 28.73 -19.24 -16.20
CA LYS A 54 29.75 -20.16 -15.70
C LYS A 54 29.11 -21.15 -14.71
N MET A 55 29.35 -22.43 -14.93
CA MET A 55 28.71 -23.53 -14.19
C MET A 55 29.74 -24.45 -13.55
N ASN A 56 29.75 -24.57 -12.23
CA ASN A 56 30.70 -25.47 -11.56
C ASN A 56 30.29 -26.95 -11.63
N LYS A 57 31.14 -27.85 -11.12
CA LYS A 57 30.90 -29.31 -11.08
C LYS A 57 29.62 -29.76 -10.33
N HIS A 58 28.99 -28.86 -9.57
CA HIS A 58 27.73 -29.08 -8.86
C HIS A 58 26.54 -28.35 -9.51
N GLU A 59 26.69 -27.93 -10.77
CA GLU A 59 25.67 -27.22 -11.56
C GLU A 59 25.19 -25.89 -10.93
N VAL A 60 26.05 -25.28 -10.11
CA VAL A 60 25.81 -23.93 -9.59
C VAL A 60 26.23 -22.91 -10.65
N ILE A 61 25.32 -21.99 -10.96
CA ILE A 61 25.44 -20.99 -12.01
C ILE A 61 25.86 -19.64 -11.43
N HIS A 62 26.87 -19.06 -12.04
CA HIS A 62 27.12 -17.61 -12.05
C HIS A 62 26.80 -17.08 -13.43
N SER A 63 25.97 -16.04 -13.50
CA SER A 63 25.51 -15.47 -14.77
C SER A 63 25.58 -13.95 -14.75
N SER A 64 25.67 -13.38 -15.94
CA SER A 64 25.56 -11.94 -16.19
C SER A 64 24.93 -11.71 -17.56
N CYS A 65 24.18 -10.62 -17.72
CA CYS A 65 23.59 -10.24 -18.98
C CYS A 65 23.89 -8.77 -19.30
N THR A 66 24.10 -8.45 -20.58
CA THR A 66 24.31 -7.07 -21.04
C THR A 66 23.04 -6.23 -21.12
N CYS A 67 21.90 -6.74 -20.63
CA CYS A 67 20.67 -5.97 -20.62
C CYS A 67 20.68 -4.89 -19.53
N PRO A 68 20.12 -3.69 -19.79
CA PRO A 68 20.16 -2.55 -18.86
C PRO A 68 19.21 -2.69 -17.65
N PHE A 69 18.71 -3.89 -17.37
CA PHE A 69 17.75 -4.16 -16.30
C PHE A 69 18.48 -4.39 -14.97
N ASP A 70 18.26 -3.55 -13.96
CA ASP A 70 18.98 -3.57 -12.66
C ASP A 70 18.07 -3.75 -11.41
N PHE A 71 16.91 -4.41 -11.56
CA PHE A 71 15.96 -4.64 -10.45
C PHE A 71 16.20 -5.96 -9.68
N GLY A 72 17.40 -6.55 -9.77
CA GLY A 72 17.76 -7.76 -9.04
C GLY A 72 18.92 -8.53 -9.67
N PRO A 73 19.43 -9.58 -8.99
CA PRO A 73 20.67 -10.26 -9.40
C PRO A 73 20.54 -11.15 -10.66
N ILE A 74 19.33 -11.32 -11.20
CA ILE A 74 19.07 -12.15 -12.38
C ILE A 74 17.93 -11.53 -13.20
N CYS A 75 18.15 -11.35 -14.50
CA CYS A 75 17.14 -10.83 -15.41
C CYS A 75 16.37 -11.94 -16.16
N LYS A 76 15.31 -11.57 -16.88
CA LYS A 76 14.51 -12.50 -17.69
C LYS A 76 15.32 -13.20 -18.79
N HIS A 77 16.36 -12.56 -19.33
CA HIS A 77 17.20 -13.13 -20.38
C HIS A 77 18.08 -14.28 -19.85
N GLU A 78 18.66 -14.12 -18.66
CA GLU A 78 19.45 -15.16 -18.00
C GLU A 78 18.60 -16.40 -17.69
N VAL A 79 17.38 -16.19 -17.19
CA VAL A 79 16.42 -17.27 -16.93
C VAL A 79 16.08 -18.04 -18.22
N SER A 80 15.87 -17.34 -19.34
CA SER A 80 15.61 -17.98 -20.64
C SER A 80 16.77 -18.88 -21.07
N VAL A 81 18.01 -18.41 -20.89
CA VAL A 81 19.22 -19.17 -21.18
C VAL A 81 19.38 -20.37 -20.25
N PHE A 82 18.97 -20.29 -18.99
CA PHE A 82 18.96 -21.44 -18.06
C PHE A 82 18.02 -22.55 -18.55
N TYR A 83 16.81 -22.20 -19.00
CA TYR A 83 15.88 -23.15 -19.60
C TYR A 83 16.48 -23.84 -20.82
N LYS A 84 17.11 -23.05 -21.72
CA LYS A 84 17.72 -23.59 -22.94
C LYS A 84 18.92 -24.48 -22.67
N LEU A 85 19.79 -24.08 -21.75
CA LEU A 85 20.98 -24.84 -21.40
C LEU A 85 20.61 -26.18 -20.74
N ARG A 86 19.62 -26.18 -19.84
CA ARG A 86 19.10 -27.42 -19.25
C ARG A 86 18.52 -28.36 -20.32
N GLU A 87 17.74 -27.85 -21.26
CA GLU A 87 17.19 -28.63 -22.38
C GLU A 87 18.31 -29.29 -23.22
N LEU A 88 19.36 -28.53 -23.55
CA LEU A 88 20.47 -29.03 -24.36
C LEU A 88 21.30 -30.09 -23.62
N MET A 89 21.51 -29.91 -22.32
CA MET A 89 22.20 -30.90 -21.47
C MET A 89 21.41 -32.20 -21.31
N GLU A 90 20.09 -32.12 -21.12
CA GLU A 90 19.21 -33.29 -21.03
C GLU A 90 19.14 -34.07 -22.35
N LYS A 91 19.26 -33.37 -23.49
CA LYS A 91 19.25 -33.97 -24.83
C LYS A 91 20.64 -34.44 -25.30
N GLY A 92 21.71 -34.21 -24.53
CA GLY A 92 23.08 -34.60 -24.90
C GLY A 92 23.66 -33.84 -26.11
N ASN A 93 23.03 -32.73 -26.51
CA ASN A 93 23.40 -31.93 -27.68
C ASN A 93 24.23 -30.71 -27.25
N LEU A 94 25.47 -30.93 -26.81
CA LEU A 94 26.45 -29.85 -26.69
C LEU A 94 27.11 -29.66 -28.06
N ILE A 95 26.82 -28.53 -28.70
CA ILE A 95 27.30 -28.17 -30.03
C ILE A 95 28.81 -27.90 -29.97
N GLU A 96 29.57 -28.55 -30.86
CA GLU A 96 31.00 -28.32 -31.06
C GLU A 96 31.27 -26.84 -31.39
N GLY A 97 32.17 -26.22 -30.64
CA GLY A 97 32.57 -24.83 -30.83
C GLY A 97 33.10 -24.59 -32.24
N SER A 98 32.48 -23.66 -32.97
CA SER A 98 33.03 -23.14 -34.22
C SER A 98 34.32 -22.38 -33.91
N LYS A 99 35.45 -22.87 -34.42
CA LYS A 99 36.80 -22.27 -34.33
C LYS A 99 36.95 -20.91 -35.05
N GLU A 100 35.88 -20.19 -35.32
CA GLU A 100 35.89 -18.92 -36.07
C GLU A 100 35.15 -17.80 -35.33
N PHE A 101 35.45 -17.62 -34.05
CA PHE A 101 35.47 -16.29 -33.42
C PHE A 101 36.24 -16.41 -32.12
N GLN A 102 37.55 -16.18 -32.17
CA GLN A 102 38.30 -15.81 -30.97
C GLN A 102 38.34 -14.28 -30.97
N PRO A 103 37.55 -13.59 -30.12
CA PRO A 103 37.89 -12.21 -29.80
C PRO A 103 39.25 -12.29 -29.13
N ASN A 104 40.27 -11.75 -29.79
CA ASN A 104 41.58 -11.59 -29.18
C ASN A 104 41.51 -10.36 -28.27
N ASP A 105 40.65 -10.44 -27.26
CA ASP A 105 40.24 -9.28 -26.49
C ASP A 105 40.91 -9.36 -25.12
N ALA A 106 42.17 -8.96 -25.10
CA ALA A 106 42.83 -8.51 -23.88
C ALA A 106 42.14 -7.27 -23.25
N TYR A 107 41.08 -6.76 -23.91
CA TYR A 107 40.34 -5.55 -23.63
C TYR A 107 38.85 -5.79 -23.90
N THR A 108 37.99 -5.47 -22.95
CA THR A 108 36.54 -5.33 -23.10
C THR A 108 36.19 -4.31 -24.19
N LEU A 109 34.94 -4.31 -24.69
CA LEU A 109 34.49 -3.30 -25.67
C LEU A 109 34.74 -1.87 -25.17
N GLU A 110 34.53 -1.63 -23.87
CA GLU A 110 34.82 -0.34 -23.25
C GLU A 110 36.32 -0.03 -23.28
N GLU A 111 37.18 -0.98 -22.89
CA GLU A 111 38.65 -0.80 -22.97
C GLU A 111 39.16 -0.65 -24.42
N LEU A 112 38.52 -1.29 -25.39
CA LEU A 112 38.81 -1.11 -26.81
C LEU A 112 38.43 0.30 -27.27
N LEU A 113 37.22 0.77 -26.93
CA LEU A 113 36.78 2.13 -27.27
C LEU A 113 37.65 3.19 -26.57
N ASP A 114 38.05 2.96 -25.32
CA ASP A 114 38.96 3.84 -24.57
C ASP A 114 40.40 3.84 -25.13
N SER A 115 40.83 2.73 -25.74
CA SER A 115 42.13 2.63 -26.39
C SER A 115 42.21 3.37 -27.73
N LEU A 116 41.06 3.65 -28.36
CA LEU A 116 40.99 4.37 -29.63
C LEU A 116 41.23 5.86 -29.42
N SER A 117 41.88 6.50 -30.40
CA SER A 117 41.96 7.95 -30.39
C SER A 117 40.58 8.56 -30.60
N LYS A 118 40.38 9.79 -30.10
CA LYS A 118 39.14 10.55 -30.32
C LYS A 118 38.77 10.62 -31.80
N GLU A 119 39.75 10.79 -32.68
CA GLU A 119 39.58 10.87 -34.12
C GLU A 119 39.10 9.55 -34.73
N GLU A 120 39.54 8.41 -34.19
CA GLU A 120 39.14 7.08 -34.65
C GLU A 120 37.72 6.74 -34.21
N LEU A 121 37.35 7.07 -32.97
CA LEU A 121 35.99 6.95 -32.47
C LEU A 121 35.01 7.79 -33.29
N VAL A 122 35.33 9.06 -33.54
CA VAL A 122 34.50 9.96 -34.36
C VAL A 122 34.34 9.40 -35.78
N ARG A 123 35.43 8.90 -36.40
CA ARG A 123 35.37 8.32 -37.74
C ARG A 123 34.48 7.08 -37.79
N PHE A 124 34.59 6.20 -36.80
CA PHE A 124 33.76 5.01 -36.69
C PHE A 124 32.27 5.36 -36.57
N ILE A 125 31.93 6.30 -35.67
CA ILE A 125 30.56 6.77 -35.47
C ILE A 125 30.02 7.41 -36.75
N MET A 126 30.80 8.26 -37.42
CA MET A 126 30.41 8.88 -38.69
C MET A 126 30.15 7.85 -39.79
N GLN A 127 30.97 6.80 -39.89
CA GLN A 127 30.81 5.76 -40.90
C GLN A 127 29.52 4.94 -40.70
N ARG A 128 29.09 4.78 -39.44
CA ARG A 128 27.82 4.15 -39.09
C ARG A 128 26.63 5.09 -39.32
N ALA A 129 26.73 6.33 -38.86
CA ALA A 129 25.67 7.34 -39.04
C ALA A 129 25.40 7.66 -40.52
N ALA A 130 26.42 7.62 -41.39
CA ALA A 130 26.26 7.89 -42.82
C ALA A 130 25.28 6.95 -43.55
N ASN A 131 24.99 5.77 -43.01
CA ASN A 131 24.07 4.79 -43.59
C ASN A 131 22.82 4.56 -42.72
N ASP A 132 22.68 5.29 -41.60
CA ASP A 132 21.61 5.14 -40.63
C ASP A 132 21.15 6.52 -40.15
N SER A 133 20.09 7.02 -40.78
CA SER A 133 19.48 8.30 -40.44
C SER A 133 18.92 8.34 -39.02
N SER A 134 18.56 7.18 -38.44
CA SER A 134 18.09 7.09 -37.05
C SER A 134 19.25 7.32 -36.08
N LEU A 135 20.41 6.70 -36.33
CA LEU A 135 21.61 6.93 -35.54
C LEU A 135 22.09 8.37 -35.62
N GLU A 136 22.08 8.98 -36.81
CA GLU A 136 22.42 10.40 -36.96
C GLU A 136 21.47 11.29 -36.15
N HIS A 137 20.16 11.06 -36.24
CA HIS A 137 19.17 11.83 -35.48
C HIS A 137 19.34 11.63 -33.97
N HIS A 138 19.56 10.39 -33.50
CA HIS A 138 19.82 10.11 -32.09
C HIS A 138 21.06 10.81 -31.56
N LEU A 139 22.17 10.80 -32.31
CA LEU A 139 23.40 11.49 -31.92
C LEU A 139 23.21 13.00 -31.86
N ARG A 140 22.49 13.57 -32.82
CA ARG A 140 22.15 15.01 -32.84
C ARG A 140 21.20 15.38 -31.71
N PHE A 141 20.21 14.56 -31.43
CA PHE A 141 19.28 14.77 -30.32
C PHE A 141 20.02 14.72 -28.98
N LYS A 142 20.80 13.66 -28.74
CA LYS A 142 21.50 13.44 -27.47
C LYS A 142 22.66 14.41 -27.23
N TYR A 143 23.51 14.63 -28.23
CA TYR A 143 24.79 15.36 -28.08
C TYR A 143 24.88 16.68 -28.85
N GLY A 144 23.90 17.01 -29.69
CA GLY A 144 23.88 18.30 -30.38
C GLY A 144 23.62 19.43 -29.38
N GLU A 145 24.48 20.45 -29.39
CA GLU A 145 24.21 21.72 -28.71
C GLU A 145 23.31 22.55 -29.62
N ARG A 146 22.10 22.88 -29.15
CA ARG A 146 21.19 23.82 -29.83
C ARG A 146 20.96 25.07 -28.97
N SER A 147 20.34 26.09 -29.56
CA SER A 147 19.83 27.21 -28.76
C SER A 147 18.73 26.70 -27.82
N PRO A 148 18.49 27.39 -26.68
CA PRO A 148 17.38 27.09 -25.77
C PRO A 148 16.03 26.86 -26.49
N GLU A 149 15.68 27.74 -27.44
CA GLU A 149 14.43 27.68 -28.19
C GLU A 149 14.39 26.47 -29.15
N ASP A 150 15.52 26.14 -29.76
CA ASP A 150 15.64 24.99 -30.66
C ASP A 150 15.60 23.65 -29.91
N GLU A 151 16.07 23.58 -28.65
CA GLU A 151 15.97 22.36 -27.84
C GLU A 151 14.51 22.03 -27.49
N LEU A 152 13.70 23.03 -27.13
CA LEU A 152 12.28 22.81 -26.85
C LEU A 152 11.50 22.44 -28.11
N ALA A 153 11.78 23.11 -29.23
CA ALA A 153 11.15 22.78 -30.50
C ALA A 153 11.48 21.35 -30.94
N GLU A 154 12.73 20.91 -30.78
CA GLU A 154 13.13 19.55 -31.09
C GLU A 154 12.50 18.54 -30.13
N THR A 155 12.48 18.83 -28.83
CA THR A 155 11.85 17.95 -27.82
C THR A 155 10.39 17.67 -28.19
N LYS A 156 9.63 18.72 -28.55
CA LYS A 156 8.25 18.58 -29.03
C LYS A 156 8.13 17.69 -30.26
N ARG A 157 9.01 17.88 -31.26
CA ARG A 157 9.02 17.02 -32.46
C ARG A 157 9.31 15.56 -32.15
N VAL A 158 10.20 15.29 -31.19
CA VAL A 158 10.52 13.91 -30.80
C VAL A 158 9.33 13.29 -30.05
N LEU A 159 8.67 14.03 -29.15
CA LEU A 159 7.45 13.57 -28.50
C LEU A 159 6.35 13.25 -29.52
N GLU A 160 6.11 14.14 -30.49
CA GLU A 160 5.17 13.91 -31.59
C GLU A 160 5.51 12.64 -32.38
N ALA A 161 6.79 12.40 -32.71
CA ALA A 161 7.23 11.21 -33.42
C ALA A 161 7.07 9.92 -32.60
N ILE A 162 7.30 9.97 -31.28
CA ILE A 162 7.04 8.84 -30.37
C ILE A 162 5.54 8.55 -30.37
N ASN A 163 4.70 9.58 -30.25
CA ASN A 163 3.24 9.41 -30.29
C ASN A 163 2.77 8.78 -31.60
N GLU A 164 3.22 9.28 -32.76
CA GLU A 164 2.90 8.70 -34.06
C GLU A 164 3.32 7.23 -34.20
N LYS A 165 4.41 6.83 -33.54
CA LYS A 165 4.93 5.46 -33.57
C LYS A 165 4.09 4.50 -32.73
N TYR A 166 3.67 4.92 -31.54
CA TYR A 166 3.07 4.02 -30.54
C TYR A 166 1.55 4.06 -30.50
N PHE A 167 0.94 5.17 -30.88
CA PHE A 167 -0.51 5.34 -30.86
C PHE A 167 -1.15 4.83 -32.15
N ASP A 168 -2.34 4.25 -32.04
CA ASP A 168 -3.13 3.86 -33.19
C ASP A 168 -3.81 5.07 -33.86
N TYR A 169 -4.49 4.84 -34.99
CA TYR A 169 -5.23 5.88 -35.72
C TYR A 169 -6.38 6.52 -34.93
N LYS A 170 -6.73 5.98 -33.76
CA LYS A 170 -7.72 6.50 -32.83
C LYS A 170 -7.08 7.19 -31.61
N GLY A 171 -5.75 7.28 -31.56
CA GLY A 171 -5.04 7.89 -30.44
C GLY A 171 -5.01 7.02 -29.19
N ASN A 172 -4.99 5.68 -29.30
CA ASN A 172 -4.84 4.80 -28.15
C ASN A 172 -3.47 4.14 -28.10
N LEU A 173 -2.87 4.14 -26.90
CA LEU A 173 -1.71 3.31 -26.58
C LEU A 173 -2.18 1.91 -26.14
N HIS A 174 -1.57 0.87 -26.70
CA HIS A 174 -1.85 -0.52 -26.30
C HIS A 174 -0.97 -0.95 -25.13
N GLN A 175 -1.52 -1.70 -24.16
CA GLN A 175 -0.80 -2.18 -22.97
C GLN A 175 0.53 -2.88 -23.30
N GLU A 176 0.56 -3.68 -24.35
CA GLU A 176 1.75 -4.43 -24.77
C GLU A 176 2.92 -3.54 -25.18
N ARG A 177 2.64 -2.27 -25.50
CA ARG A 177 3.61 -1.27 -25.97
C ARG A 177 3.91 -0.19 -24.93
N SER A 178 3.22 -0.16 -23.78
CA SER A 178 3.39 0.90 -22.78
C SER A 178 4.80 0.96 -22.23
N THR A 179 5.44 -0.20 -22.01
CA THR A 179 6.84 -0.25 -21.55
C THR A 179 7.82 0.32 -22.58
N GLU A 180 7.61 0.05 -23.88
CA GLU A 180 8.48 0.58 -24.95
C GLU A 180 8.31 2.08 -25.11
N TYR A 181 7.06 2.56 -25.02
CA TYR A 181 6.72 3.98 -25.00
C TYR A 181 7.34 4.70 -23.80
N ALA A 182 7.17 4.16 -22.58
CA ALA A 182 7.77 4.69 -21.36
C ALA A 182 9.29 4.81 -21.46
N LEU A 183 9.95 3.80 -22.05
CA LEU A 183 11.40 3.82 -22.27
C LEU A 183 11.83 4.97 -23.19
N GLU A 184 11.11 5.22 -24.30
CA GLU A 184 11.42 6.33 -25.19
C GLU A 184 11.11 7.70 -24.56
N MET A 185 10.04 7.80 -23.76
CA MET A 185 9.76 9.00 -22.96
C MET A 185 10.88 9.27 -21.95
N GLY A 186 11.37 8.23 -21.26
CA GLY A 186 12.54 8.33 -20.39
C GLY A 186 13.82 8.74 -21.14
N GLN A 187 14.00 8.36 -22.41
CA GLN A 187 15.13 8.82 -23.23
C GLN A 187 15.02 10.30 -23.58
N VAL A 188 13.81 10.80 -23.86
CA VAL A 188 13.57 12.24 -24.03
C VAL A 188 13.88 12.97 -22.73
N LEU A 189 13.39 12.45 -21.60
CA LEU A 189 13.62 13.05 -20.29
C LEU A 189 15.11 13.12 -19.92
N ASN A 190 15.90 12.10 -20.27
CA ASN A 190 17.36 12.10 -20.09
C ASN A 190 18.06 13.25 -20.82
N LYS A 191 17.46 13.84 -21.85
CA LYS A 191 17.99 15.06 -22.48
C LYS A 191 17.98 16.23 -21.50
N ALA A 192 16.97 16.36 -20.65
CA ALA A 192 16.88 17.42 -19.65
C ALA A 192 18.09 17.42 -18.70
N LEU A 193 18.64 16.26 -18.36
CA LEU A 193 19.85 16.14 -17.53
C LEU A 193 21.13 16.66 -18.20
N ASN A 194 21.14 16.76 -19.53
CA ASN A 194 22.31 17.14 -20.32
C ASN A 194 22.24 18.58 -20.85
N VAL A 195 21.12 19.28 -20.66
CA VAL A 195 20.96 20.68 -21.05
C VAL A 195 21.61 21.57 -19.99
N LYS A 196 22.45 22.52 -20.44
CA LYS A 196 23.18 23.42 -19.53
C LYS A 196 22.28 24.46 -18.86
N ASP A 197 21.19 24.84 -19.53
CA ASP A 197 20.22 25.80 -19.02
C ASP A 197 19.18 25.09 -18.12
N PRO A 198 19.15 25.40 -16.81
CA PRO A 198 18.21 24.76 -15.89
C PRO A 198 16.74 25.07 -16.20
N LEU A 199 16.44 26.23 -16.80
CA LEU A 199 15.06 26.60 -17.14
C LEU A 199 14.54 25.77 -18.30
N ILE A 200 15.39 25.52 -19.30
CA ILE A 200 15.06 24.63 -20.42
C ILE A 200 14.95 23.18 -19.95
N SER A 201 15.81 22.76 -19.01
CA SER A 201 15.72 21.44 -18.40
C SER A 201 14.39 21.24 -17.67
N CYS A 202 13.94 22.26 -16.94
CA CYS A 202 12.61 22.29 -16.31
C CYS A 202 11.50 22.22 -17.37
N ASP A 203 11.58 23.00 -18.44
CA ASP A 203 10.58 22.99 -19.53
C ASP A 203 10.48 21.61 -20.20
N ILE A 204 11.60 20.92 -20.45
CA ILE A 204 11.59 19.56 -21.00
C ILE A 204 10.90 18.59 -20.04
N ALA A 205 11.21 18.65 -18.74
CA ALA A 205 10.57 17.81 -17.74
C ALA A 205 9.05 18.06 -17.67
N CYS A 206 8.62 19.32 -17.69
CA CYS A 206 7.19 19.69 -17.72
C CYS A 206 6.49 19.20 -19.00
N LEU A 207 7.13 19.30 -20.17
CA LEU A 207 6.57 18.80 -21.43
C LEU A 207 6.34 17.28 -21.39
N VAL A 208 7.34 16.51 -20.94
CA VAL A 208 7.22 15.04 -20.84
C VAL A 208 6.16 14.67 -19.79
N MET A 209 6.15 15.35 -18.64
CA MET A 209 5.18 15.12 -17.59
C MET A 209 3.74 15.34 -18.07
N ASN A 210 3.45 16.45 -18.74
CA ASN A 210 2.11 16.75 -19.24
C ASN A 210 1.62 15.73 -20.26
N GLU A 211 2.49 15.32 -21.18
CA GLU A 211 2.17 14.28 -22.18
C GLU A 211 1.76 12.95 -21.50
N LEU A 212 2.47 12.58 -20.43
CA LEU A 212 2.19 11.37 -19.68
C LEU A 212 0.92 11.47 -18.83
N LEU A 213 0.64 12.62 -18.24
CA LEU A 213 -0.57 12.84 -17.43
C LEU A 213 -1.83 12.83 -18.28
N GLU A 214 -1.78 13.46 -19.46
CA GLU A 214 -2.89 13.40 -20.42
C GLU A 214 -3.21 11.96 -20.84
N LEU A 215 -2.17 11.13 -21.00
CA LEU A 215 -2.33 9.70 -21.30
C LEU A 215 -2.90 8.93 -20.10
N LEU A 216 -2.37 9.15 -18.91
CA LEU A 216 -2.76 8.45 -17.67
C LEU A 216 -4.22 8.68 -17.28
N GLU A 217 -4.84 9.79 -17.71
CA GLU A 217 -6.27 10.04 -17.50
C GLU A 217 -7.17 8.94 -18.09
N TYR A 218 -6.74 8.30 -19.17
CA TYR A 218 -7.52 7.30 -19.90
C TYR A 218 -6.83 5.93 -20.00
N PHE A 219 -5.61 5.80 -19.49
CA PHE A 219 -4.79 4.60 -19.60
C PHE A 219 -4.56 3.96 -18.23
N GLU A 220 -4.94 2.68 -18.09
CA GLU A 220 -4.69 1.91 -16.87
C GLU A 220 -3.22 1.44 -16.80
N ASP A 221 -2.40 2.20 -16.08
CA ASP A 221 -0.97 1.90 -15.86
C ASP A 221 -0.76 0.88 -14.73
N ASP A 222 -1.29 -0.34 -14.92
CA ASP A 222 -1.21 -1.44 -13.94
C ASP A 222 0.22 -1.78 -13.49
N ASP A 223 1.20 -1.59 -14.39
CA ASP A 223 2.61 -1.89 -14.14
C ASP A 223 3.40 -0.67 -13.61
N TRP A 224 2.73 0.49 -13.38
CA TRP A 224 3.31 1.76 -12.92
C TRP A 224 4.47 2.27 -13.81
N THR A 225 4.46 1.92 -15.10
CA THR A 225 5.56 2.22 -16.02
C THR A 225 5.59 3.66 -16.49
N LEU A 226 4.42 4.29 -16.64
CA LEU A 226 4.29 5.68 -17.06
C LEU A 226 4.35 6.60 -15.85
N GLY A 227 3.73 6.19 -14.74
CA GLY A 227 3.81 6.89 -13.45
C GLY A 227 5.25 7.05 -12.96
N GLU A 228 6.11 6.05 -13.14
CA GLU A 228 7.54 6.15 -12.80
C GLU A 228 8.26 7.27 -13.58
N ILE A 229 7.93 7.47 -14.86
CA ILE A 229 8.54 8.55 -15.65
C ILE A 229 8.03 9.92 -15.21
N VAL A 230 6.77 10.03 -14.78
CA VAL A 230 6.24 11.27 -14.16
C VAL A 230 7.01 11.59 -12.86
N ASP A 231 7.24 10.60 -12.00
CA ASP A 231 8.05 10.76 -10.78
C ASP A 231 9.48 11.20 -11.11
N ASP A 232 10.08 10.65 -12.18
CA ASP A 232 11.40 11.06 -12.65
C ASP A 232 11.40 12.51 -13.18
N CYS A 233 10.33 12.98 -13.81
CA CYS A 233 10.19 14.38 -14.22
C CYS A 233 10.24 15.31 -13.00
N ILE A 234 9.45 14.99 -11.97
CA ILE A 234 9.43 15.74 -10.71
C ILE A 234 10.82 15.71 -10.04
N ARG A 235 11.50 14.56 -10.06
CA ARG A 235 12.85 14.40 -9.50
C ARG A 235 13.87 15.28 -10.21
N ILE A 236 13.76 15.44 -11.52
CA ILE A 236 14.62 16.36 -12.29
C ILE A 236 14.36 17.80 -11.87
N VAL A 237 13.10 18.24 -11.77
CA VAL A 237 12.77 19.59 -11.30
C VAL A 237 13.32 19.82 -9.88
N LYS A 238 13.19 18.83 -8.99
CA LYS A 238 13.77 18.88 -7.64
C LYS A 238 15.31 19.01 -7.68
N SER A 239 15.97 18.27 -8.56
CA SER A 239 17.43 18.34 -8.72
C SER A 239 17.90 19.71 -9.23
N ILE A 240 17.11 20.36 -10.08
CA ILE A 240 17.36 21.72 -10.58
C ILE A 240 17.30 22.71 -9.42
N VAL A 241 16.25 22.66 -8.61
CA VAL A 241 16.09 23.55 -7.44
C VAL A 241 17.17 23.32 -6.38
N SER A 242 17.63 22.07 -6.23
CA SER A 242 18.71 21.71 -5.31
C SER A 242 20.10 22.17 -5.76
N SER A 243 20.24 22.66 -6.99
CA SER A 243 21.50 23.19 -7.54
C SER A 243 21.69 24.67 -7.23
N GLU A 244 22.90 25.20 -7.47
CA GLU A 244 23.17 26.63 -7.32
C GLU A 244 22.49 27.43 -8.44
N LEU A 245 21.28 27.94 -8.16
CA LEU A 245 20.51 28.81 -9.05
C LEU A 245 20.55 30.28 -8.59
N SER A 246 20.48 31.20 -9.54
CA SER A 246 20.23 32.60 -9.23
C SER A 246 18.80 32.78 -8.70
N PHE A 247 18.56 33.88 -7.97
CA PHE A 247 17.20 34.20 -7.51
C PHE A 247 16.18 34.31 -8.66
N GLU A 248 16.58 34.90 -9.79
CA GLU A 248 15.71 35.04 -10.96
C GLU A 248 15.39 33.68 -11.59
N ASP A 249 16.34 32.74 -11.60
CA ASP A 249 16.10 31.39 -12.09
C ASP A 249 15.19 30.60 -11.15
N LYS A 250 15.40 30.70 -9.82
CA LYS A 250 14.49 30.10 -8.82
C LYS A 250 13.06 30.62 -9.00
N LYS A 251 12.91 31.94 -9.19
CA LYS A 251 11.61 32.57 -9.45
C LYS A 251 11.00 32.13 -10.79
N ALA A 252 11.81 31.96 -11.82
CA ALA A 252 11.34 31.44 -13.11
C ALA A 252 10.84 29.99 -12.99
N VAL A 253 11.59 29.12 -12.29
CA VAL A 253 11.17 27.73 -12.00
C VAL A 253 9.90 27.71 -11.16
N TYR A 254 9.81 28.54 -10.11
CA TYR A 254 8.59 28.70 -9.30
C TYR A 254 7.37 28.99 -10.19
N ASN A 255 7.47 30.01 -11.05
CA ASN A 255 6.36 30.39 -11.94
C ASN A 255 5.99 29.28 -12.92
N LYS A 256 6.97 28.52 -13.43
CA LYS A 256 6.71 27.35 -14.29
C LYS A 256 5.89 26.30 -13.53
N ILE A 257 6.31 25.93 -12.32
CA ILE A 257 5.58 24.93 -11.50
C ILE A 257 4.16 25.39 -11.18
N ILE A 258 3.97 26.65 -10.76
CA ILE A 258 2.63 27.20 -10.50
C ILE A 258 1.75 27.15 -11.76
N ASN A 259 2.30 27.54 -12.91
CA ASN A 259 1.57 27.42 -14.17
C ASN A 259 1.19 25.95 -14.44
N GLU A 260 2.09 24.98 -14.30
CA GLU A 260 1.76 23.57 -14.51
C GLU A 260 0.64 23.08 -13.59
N MET A 261 0.63 23.55 -12.35
CA MET A 261 -0.42 23.22 -11.38
C MET A 261 -1.78 23.84 -11.73
N ASP A 262 -1.81 24.99 -12.40
CA ASP A 262 -3.03 25.67 -12.80
C ASP A 262 -3.62 25.14 -14.11
N HIS A 263 -2.79 24.61 -15.00
CA HIS A 263 -3.22 24.10 -16.31
C HIS A 263 -3.78 22.68 -16.23
N ASN A 264 -3.39 21.90 -15.24
CA ASN A 264 -3.83 20.51 -15.09
C ASN A 264 -5.08 20.40 -14.18
N GLU A 265 -6.26 20.27 -14.80
CA GLU A 265 -7.53 19.98 -14.11
C GLU A 265 -7.85 18.46 -14.06
N LEU A 266 -6.92 17.61 -14.53
CA LEU A 266 -7.12 16.17 -14.63
C LEU A 266 -7.15 15.51 -13.24
N PRO A 267 -8.13 14.63 -12.93
CA PRO A 267 -8.16 13.86 -11.68
C PRO A 267 -6.86 13.13 -11.35
N VAL A 268 -6.19 12.52 -12.35
CA VAL A 268 -4.90 11.84 -12.19
C VAL A 268 -3.80 12.76 -11.63
N TRP A 269 -3.92 14.06 -11.85
CA TRP A 269 -2.97 15.05 -11.36
C TRP A 269 -2.89 15.10 -9.83
N GLU A 270 -3.99 14.82 -9.12
CA GLU A 270 -4.00 14.85 -7.65
C GLU A 270 -3.00 13.86 -7.02
N ASP A 271 -2.67 12.77 -7.74
CA ASP A 271 -1.72 11.75 -7.28
C ASP A 271 -0.25 12.20 -7.39
N PHE A 272 0.07 13.10 -8.33
CA PHE A 272 1.45 13.55 -8.61
C PHE A 272 1.77 14.95 -8.07
N GLN A 273 0.76 15.77 -7.78
CA GLN A 273 0.92 17.13 -7.28
C GLN A 273 1.80 17.24 -6.02
N GLU A 274 1.80 16.22 -5.15
CA GLU A 274 2.55 16.28 -3.88
C GLU A 274 4.05 16.47 -4.11
N GLY A 275 4.61 15.84 -5.14
CA GLY A 275 6.02 16.00 -5.47
C GLY A 275 6.38 17.41 -5.93
N LEU A 276 5.49 18.11 -6.64
CA LEU A 276 5.70 19.51 -7.01
C LEU A 276 5.54 20.46 -5.82
N PHE A 277 4.62 20.17 -4.89
CA PHE A 277 4.55 20.91 -3.64
C PHE A 277 5.84 20.80 -2.83
N GLU A 278 6.47 19.61 -2.76
CA GLU A 278 7.78 19.47 -2.11
C GLU A 278 8.85 20.36 -2.76
N VAL A 279 8.85 20.47 -4.09
CA VAL A 279 9.78 21.34 -4.81
C VAL A 279 9.52 22.82 -4.48
N LEU A 280 8.26 23.23 -4.39
CA LEU A 280 7.88 24.58 -3.98
C LEU A 280 8.26 24.88 -2.53
N ASP A 281 8.13 23.88 -1.64
CA ASP A 281 8.55 23.98 -0.24
C ASP A 281 10.07 24.21 -0.13
N ASP A 282 10.88 23.61 -1.01
CA ASP A 282 12.34 23.82 -1.08
C ASP A 282 12.68 25.22 -1.64
N LEU A 283 11.94 25.69 -2.66
CA LEU A 283 12.08 27.06 -3.19
C LEU A 283 11.73 28.13 -2.15
N ALA A 284 10.76 27.84 -1.28
CA ALA A 284 10.30 28.74 -0.22
C ALA A 284 11.30 28.91 0.95
N GLU A 285 12.49 28.30 0.90
CA GLU A 285 13.60 28.67 1.79
C GLU A 285 14.09 30.11 1.51
N GLU A 286 13.92 30.60 0.29
CA GLU A 286 14.18 32.01 -0.05
C GLU A 286 13.02 32.88 0.47
N GLU A 287 13.34 33.85 1.33
CA GLU A 287 12.34 34.65 2.07
C GLU A 287 11.29 35.32 1.18
N THR A 288 11.68 35.83 0.01
CA THR A 288 10.72 36.44 -0.92
C THR A 288 9.83 35.42 -1.63
N LEU A 289 10.33 34.21 -1.91
CA LEU A 289 9.51 33.15 -2.54
C LEU A 289 8.54 32.52 -1.53
N TYR A 290 8.92 32.48 -0.25
CA TYR A 290 8.02 32.11 0.83
C TYR A 290 6.74 32.94 0.80
N GLU A 291 6.85 34.28 0.73
CA GLU A 291 5.69 35.17 0.78
C GLU A 291 4.75 34.92 -0.41
N TYR A 292 5.31 34.81 -1.62
CA TYR A 292 4.55 34.46 -2.82
C TYR A 292 3.85 33.11 -2.71
N TYR A 293 4.53 32.11 -2.15
CA TYR A 293 3.97 30.76 -2.04
C TYR A 293 2.87 30.66 -0.98
N VAL A 294 3.01 31.36 0.15
CA VAL A 294 1.93 31.47 1.14
C VAL A 294 0.73 32.18 0.53
N GLU A 295 0.92 33.28 -0.19
CA GLU A 295 -0.17 33.99 -0.90
C GLU A 295 -0.86 33.08 -1.92
N GLU A 296 -0.09 32.31 -2.68
CA GLU A 296 -0.58 31.35 -3.67
C GLU A 296 -1.44 30.25 -3.02
N LEU A 297 -0.95 29.58 -1.98
CA LEU A 297 -1.70 28.56 -1.24
C LEU A 297 -2.96 29.12 -0.61
N MET A 298 -2.88 30.32 -0.02
CA MET A 298 -4.03 31.01 0.58
C MET A 298 -5.05 31.44 -0.48
N GLY A 299 -4.60 31.82 -1.69
CA GLY A 299 -5.44 32.16 -2.83
C GLY A 299 -6.26 30.97 -3.37
N ARG A 300 -5.75 29.74 -3.20
CA ARG A 300 -6.44 28.50 -3.60
C ARG A 300 -7.58 28.10 -2.66
N ILE A 301 -7.69 28.70 -1.47
CA ILE A 301 -8.73 28.39 -0.48
C ILE A 301 -10.09 28.88 -0.98
N LYS A 302 -11.04 27.96 -1.14
CA LYS A 302 -12.39 28.25 -1.64
C LYS A 302 -13.37 28.52 -0.50
N GLN A 303 -14.35 29.39 -0.72
CA GLN A 303 -15.48 29.53 0.21
C GLN A 303 -16.45 28.37 0.05
N GLY A 304 -16.93 27.82 1.17
CA GLY A 304 -17.92 26.75 1.17
C GLY A 304 -17.67 25.72 2.27
N ASN A 305 -18.73 24.99 2.62
CA ASN A 305 -18.70 23.96 3.67
C ASN A 305 -19.05 22.56 3.11
N THR A 306 -18.83 22.34 1.80
CA THR A 306 -18.94 20.99 1.25
C THR A 306 -17.77 20.14 1.72
N TRP A 307 -17.95 18.82 1.79
CA TRP A 307 -16.88 17.92 2.22
C TRP A 307 -15.62 18.07 1.35
N SER A 308 -15.76 18.11 0.02
CA SER A 308 -14.64 18.30 -0.91
C SER A 308 -13.97 19.66 -0.69
N THR A 309 -14.74 20.76 -0.59
CA THR A 309 -14.17 22.09 -0.32
C THR A 309 -13.38 22.12 0.99
N MET A 310 -13.92 21.53 2.06
CA MET A 310 -13.24 21.47 3.34
C MET A 310 -11.97 20.63 3.27
N TYR A 311 -12.01 19.50 2.58
CA TYR A 311 -10.86 18.62 2.37
C TYR A 311 -9.71 19.33 1.63
N HIS A 312 -9.97 19.94 0.48
CA HIS A 312 -8.92 20.64 -0.27
C HIS A 312 -8.40 21.87 0.48
N ASN A 313 -9.27 22.66 1.13
CA ASN A 313 -8.84 23.79 1.93
C ASN A 313 -7.93 23.36 3.11
N GLU A 314 -8.29 22.27 3.80
CA GLU A 314 -7.47 21.73 4.89
C GLU A 314 -6.08 21.31 4.38
N ARG A 315 -6.01 20.66 3.20
CA ARG A 315 -4.72 20.31 2.57
C ARG A 315 -3.83 21.54 2.32
N TYR A 316 -4.35 22.61 1.74
CA TYR A 316 -3.56 23.83 1.50
C TYR A 316 -3.12 24.51 2.80
N LEU A 317 -4.02 24.61 3.78
CA LEU A 317 -3.71 25.19 5.08
C LEU A 317 -2.64 24.38 5.83
N ILE A 318 -2.61 23.05 5.68
CA ILE A 318 -1.57 22.20 6.29
C ILE A 318 -0.20 22.55 5.70
N LYS A 319 -0.11 22.78 4.39
CA LYS A 319 1.13 23.22 3.74
C LYS A 319 1.58 24.59 4.24
N VAL A 320 0.66 25.57 4.30
CA VAL A 320 0.95 26.89 4.90
C VAL A 320 1.43 26.73 6.35
N PHE A 321 0.81 25.84 7.13
CA PHE A 321 1.24 25.60 8.49
C PHE A 321 2.65 25.01 8.59
N HIS A 322 3.03 24.07 7.71
CA HIS A 322 4.39 23.54 7.66
C HIS A 322 5.44 24.62 7.36
N LEU A 323 5.10 25.58 6.49
CA LEU A 323 5.95 26.75 6.20
C LEU A 323 6.14 27.62 7.45
N ILE A 324 5.07 27.88 8.20
CA ILE A 324 5.12 28.63 9.47
C ILE A 324 5.91 27.85 10.55
N GLU A 325 5.74 26.52 10.61
CA GLU A 325 6.48 25.67 11.55
C GLU A 325 8.00 25.77 11.33
N ARG A 326 8.46 25.81 10.06
CA ARG A 326 9.89 25.96 9.71
C ARG A 326 10.51 27.27 10.19
N ARG A 327 9.74 28.37 10.26
CA ARG A 327 10.22 29.67 10.79
C ARG A 327 10.42 29.67 12.31
N GLY A 328 9.72 28.79 13.02
CA GLY A 328 9.91 28.59 14.46
C GLY A 328 9.26 29.64 15.38
N ASP A 329 8.40 30.52 14.87
CA ASP A 329 7.62 31.44 15.71
C ASP A 329 6.43 30.71 16.37
N ALA A 330 6.52 30.46 17.67
CA ALA A 330 5.51 29.72 18.41
C ALA A 330 4.17 30.46 18.53
N ASP A 331 4.18 31.79 18.58
CA ASP A 331 2.97 32.61 18.70
C ASP A 331 2.24 32.66 17.36
N GLU A 332 2.97 32.82 16.25
CA GLU A 332 2.43 32.74 14.89
C GLU A 332 1.82 31.35 14.62
N GLN A 333 2.55 30.27 14.96
CA GLN A 333 2.05 28.91 14.84
C GLN A 333 0.73 28.73 15.61
N MET A 334 0.70 29.15 16.88
CA MET A 334 -0.48 28.99 17.72
C MET A 334 -1.66 29.80 17.18
N LEU A 335 -1.42 31.04 16.74
CA LEU A 335 -2.43 31.89 16.13
C LEU A 335 -3.00 31.26 14.86
N PHE A 336 -2.15 30.70 13.99
CA PHE A 336 -2.58 30.02 12.76
C PHE A 336 -3.46 28.80 13.06
N LEU A 337 -3.04 27.97 14.02
CA LEU A 337 -3.80 26.79 14.44
C LEU A 337 -5.19 27.17 14.99
N LEU A 338 -5.25 28.18 15.86
CA LEU A 338 -6.50 28.67 16.45
C LEU A 338 -7.44 29.27 15.40
N ASN A 339 -6.92 30.03 14.44
CA ASN A 339 -7.71 30.59 13.34
C ASN A 339 -8.32 29.51 12.43
N ASN A 340 -7.71 28.32 12.38
CA ASN A 340 -8.13 27.21 11.53
C ASN A 340 -8.73 26.02 12.31
N ILE A 341 -9.10 26.23 13.57
CA ILE A 341 -9.56 25.18 14.51
C ILE A 341 -10.85 24.44 14.09
N LYS A 342 -11.55 24.95 13.08
CA LYS A 342 -12.71 24.29 12.47
C LYS A 342 -12.35 23.00 11.75
N TYR A 343 -11.09 22.83 11.36
CA TYR A 343 -10.60 21.59 10.75
C TYR A 343 -10.02 20.67 11.82
N ASP A 344 -10.27 19.37 11.67
CA ASP A 344 -9.99 18.37 12.71
C ASP A 344 -8.49 18.22 12.95
N SER A 345 -7.68 18.27 11.89
CA SER A 345 -6.22 18.18 12.00
C SER A 345 -5.64 19.32 12.84
N PHE A 346 -6.09 20.57 12.61
CA PHE A 346 -5.65 21.72 13.39
C PHE A 346 -6.16 21.67 14.82
N ARG A 347 -7.44 21.31 15.04
CA ARG A 347 -7.97 21.14 16.41
C ARG A 347 -7.15 20.13 17.21
N LYS A 348 -6.79 19.00 16.59
CA LYS A 348 -5.95 17.99 17.22
C LYS A 348 -4.56 18.54 17.57
N ARG A 349 -3.90 19.26 16.66
CA ARG A 349 -2.60 19.91 16.93
C ARG A 349 -2.67 20.93 18.07
N VAL A 350 -3.75 21.71 18.16
CA VAL A 350 -3.99 22.63 19.30
C VAL A 350 -4.15 21.86 20.61
N ILE A 351 -4.94 20.78 20.60
CA ILE A 351 -5.14 19.92 21.76
C ILE A 351 -3.81 19.31 22.21
N ASP A 352 -2.99 18.80 21.27
CA ASP A 352 -1.68 18.22 21.58
C ASP A 352 -0.75 19.27 22.22
N LYS A 353 -0.70 20.51 21.69
CA LYS A 353 0.05 21.61 22.32
C LYS A 353 -0.42 21.92 23.74
N TYR A 354 -1.73 21.92 24.01
CA TYR A 354 -2.25 22.15 25.36
C TYR A 354 -1.99 20.96 26.30
N PHE A 355 -1.97 19.73 25.79
CA PHE A 355 -1.51 18.57 26.56
C PHE A 355 -0.05 18.72 26.98
N ASP A 356 0.83 19.13 26.07
CA ASP A 356 2.26 19.35 26.36
C ASP A 356 2.48 20.46 27.39
N GLN A 357 1.67 21.51 27.32
CA GLN A 357 1.65 22.62 28.29
C GLN A 357 0.96 22.27 29.61
N LYS A 358 0.34 21.07 29.71
CA LYS A 358 -0.48 20.63 30.85
C LYS A 358 -1.69 21.53 31.13
N ASP A 359 -2.16 22.28 30.14
CA ASP A 359 -3.41 23.04 30.23
C ASP A 359 -4.60 22.16 29.84
N TYR A 360 -4.95 21.26 30.77
CA TYR A 360 -6.01 20.29 30.55
C TYR A 360 -7.39 20.95 30.46
N LEU A 361 -7.59 22.14 31.03
CA LEU A 361 -8.85 22.87 30.93
C LEU A 361 -9.14 23.30 29.50
N GLN A 362 -8.12 23.79 28.78
CA GLN A 362 -8.25 24.09 27.35
C GLN A 362 -8.52 22.84 26.53
N VAL A 363 -7.85 21.72 26.81
CA VAL A 363 -8.14 20.44 26.15
C VAL A 363 -9.60 20.03 26.35
N ILE A 364 -10.12 20.11 27.58
CA ILE A 364 -11.52 19.77 27.90
C ILE A 364 -12.49 20.66 27.12
N GLN A 365 -12.19 21.96 27.02
CA GLN A 365 -13.03 22.89 26.26
C GLN A 365 -13.03 22.56 24.76
N LEU A 366 -11.86 22.36 24.17
CA LEU A 366 -11.72 22.09 22.73
C LEU A 366 -12.31 20.75 22.30
N THR A 367 -12.22 19.73 23.16
CA THR A 367 -12.84 18.42 22.92
C THR A 367 -14.36 18.50 23.00
N LYS A 368 -14.93 19.24 23.98
CA LYS A 368 -16.38 19.52 24.05
C LYS A 368 -16.91 20.23 22.81
N GLU A 369 -16.18 21.23 22.32
CA GLU A 369 -16.52 21.92 21.08
C GLU A 369 -16.43 21.00 19.87
N GLY A 370 -15.41 20.14 19.80
CA GLY A 370 -15.24 19.12 18.76
C GLY A 370 -16.38 18.11 18.72
N GLU A 371 -16.84 17.64 19.90
CA GLU A 371 -18.02 16.78 20.04
C GLU A 371 -19.27 17.46 19.49
N ASN A 372 -19.50 18.74 19.83
CA ASN A 372 -20.65 19.50 19.36
C ASN A 372 -20.61 19.73 17.85
N GLN A 373 -19.43 20.05 17.30
CA GLN A 373 -19.20 20.18 15.86
C GLN A 373 -19.53 18.87 15.13
N HIS A 374 -19.17 17.72 15.73
CA HIS A 374 -19.33 16.40 15.13
C HIS A 374 -20.50 15.59 15.65
N LYS A 375 -21.52 16.22 16.23
CA LYS A 375 -22.66 15.55 16.90
C LYS A 375 -23.37 14.45 16.09
N HIS A 376 -23.24 14.47 14.76
CA HIS A 376 -23.82 13.47 13.85
C HIS A 376 -22.82 12.40 13.35
N TYR A 377 -21.54 12.51 13.72
CA TYR A 377 -20.45 11.62 13.31
C TYR A 377 -19.93 10.88 14.55
N THR A 378 -20.56 9.75 14.87
CA THR A 378 -20.29 8.97 16.09
C THR A 378 -18.81 8.62 16.28
N GLY A 379 -18.12 8.22 15.20
CA GLY A 379 -16.68 7.92 15.25
C GLY A 379 -15.81 9.13 15.61
N LYS A 380 -16.15 10.32 15.12
CA LYS A 380 -15.42 11.56 15.48
C LYS A 380 -15.72 11.98 16.92
N VAL A 381 -16.97 11.86 17.36
CA VAL A 381 -17.35 12.14 18.77
C VAL A 381 -16.59 11.24 19.73
N ALA A 382 -16.39 9.95 19.40
CA ALA A 382 -15.61 9.03 20.21
C ALA A 382 -14.16 9.52 20.42
N ILE A 383 -13.47 9.94 19.34
CA ILE A 383 -12.10 10.47 19.40
C ILE A 383 -12.01 11.66 20.38
N TRP A 384 -12.95 12.60 20.31
CA TRP A 384 -12.96 13.76 21.20
C TRP A 384 -13.21 13.38 22.65
N LYS A 385 -14.10 12.41 22.91
CA LYS A 385 -14.36 11.88 24.25
C LYS A 385 -13.14 11.17 24.84
N GLU A 386 -12.41 10.39 24.04
CA GLU A 386 -11.18 9.74 24.48
C GLU A 386 -10.12 10.76 24.92
N LEU A 387 -9.92 11.83 24.12
CA LEU A 387 -9.00 12.92 24.48
C LEU A 387 -9.48 13.65 25.74
N ARG A 388 -10.79 13.91 25.86
CA ARG A 388 -11.37 14.53 27.07
C ARG A 388 -11.20 13.66 28.31
N TYR A 389 -11.37 12.34 28.19
CA TYR A 389 -11.15 11.39 29.28
C TYR A 389 -9.69 11.43 29.74
N LYS A 390 -8.74 11.42 28.80
CA LYS A 390 -7.30 11.59 29.12
C LYS A 390 -7.04 12.92 29.83
N ALA A 391 -7.66 14.01 29.40
CA ALA A 391 -7.54 15.31 30.06
C ALA A 391 -8.07 15.29 31.50
N TYR A 392 -9.25 14.69 31.75
CA TYR A 392 -9.77 14.53 33.11
C TYR A 392 -8.82 13.70 34.00
N LYS A 393 -8.26 12.62 33.45
CA LYS A 393 -7.28 11.77 34.15
C LYS A 393 -6.04 12.56 34.57
N TYR A 394 -5.44 13.33 33.66
CA TYR A 394 -4.26 14.12 33.98
C TYR A 394 -4.54 15.34 34.86
N ALA A 395 -5.75 15.89 34.78
CA ALA A 395 -6.21 16.99 35.62
C ALA A 395 -6.70 16.55 37.01
N GLU A 396 -6.66 15.25 37.31
CA GLU A 396 -7.19 14.65 38.55
C GLU A 396 -8.68 14.98 38.79
N MET A 397 -9.45 15.16 37.71
CA MET A 397 -10.89 15.43 37.74
C MET A 397 -11.68 14.12 37.82
N LEU A 398 -11.64 13.49 38.99
CA LEU A 398 -12.12 12.13 39.21
C LEU A 398 -13.62 11.96 38.90
N ASP A 399 -14.49 12.87 39.34
CA ASP A 399 -15.94 12.73 39.14
C ASP A 399 -16.32 12.77 37.65
N GLU A 400 -15.70 13.68 36.90
CA GLU A 400 -15.90 13.81 35.45
C GLU A 400 -15.28 12.64 34.69
N GLN A 401 -14.09 12.18 35.10
CA GLN A 401 -13.44 11.00 34.54
C GLN A 401 -14.33 9.77 34.72
N LEU A 402 -14.88 9.55 35.93
CA LEU A 402 -15.78 8.44 36.22
C LEU A 402 -17.03 8.48 35.35
N THR A 403 -17.67 9.65 35.28
CA THR A 403 -18.88 9.85 34.48
C THR A 403 -18.64 9.52 33.00
N LEU A 404 -17.58 10.08 32.42
CA LEU A 404 -17.26 9.85 31.01
C LEU A 404 -16.77 8.42 30.74
N GLY A 405 -15.99 7.83 31.66
CA GLY A 405 -15.53 6.44 31.55
C GLY A 405 -16.70 5.46 31.54
N LYS A 406 -17.71 5.68 32.40
CA LYS A 406 -18.95 4.89 32.40
C LYS A 406 -19.67 5.03 31.07
N GLU A 407 -19.84 6.26 30.56
CA GLU A 407 -20.47 6.50 29.26
C GLU A 407 -19.74 5.75 28.12
N LEU A 408 -18.42 5.81 28.07
CA LEU A 408 -17.62 5.15 27.04
C LEU A 408 -17.73 3.61 27.15
N PHE A 409 -17.67 3.08 28.36
CA PHE A 409 -17.86 1.65 28.61
C PHE A 409 -19.25 1.17 28.15
N LEU A 410 -20.30 1.89 28.52
CA LEU A 410 -21.67 1.55 28.14
C LEU A 410 -21.91 1.67 26.63
N SER A 411 -21.11 2.49 25.93
CA SER A 411 -21.18 2.60 24.47
C SER A 411 -20.56 1.41 23.72
N GLY A 412 -19.81 0.53 24.43
CA GLY A 412 -19.23 -0.67 23.86
C GLY A 412 -17.71 -0.81 24.08
N ASP A 413 -17.05 0.25 24.54
CA ASP A 413 -15.61 0.26 24.71
C ASP A 413 -15.20 -0.35 26.06
N PHE A 414 -14.93 -1.65 26.03
CA PHE A 414 -14.65 -2.43 27.22
C PHE A 414 -13.33 -2.02 27.90
N ASP A 415 -12.39 -1.36 27.21
CA ASP A 415 -11.09 -1.03 27.78
C ASP A 415 -11.23 -0.07 28.98
N TYR A 416 -12.28 0.77 28.96
CA TYR A 416 -12.64 1.65 30.07
C TYR A 416 -13.11 0.90 31.33
N TYR A 417 -13.51 -0.37 31.24
CA TYR A 417 -13.86 -1.15 32.43
C TYR A 417 -12.68 -1.29 33.39
N ASN A 418 -11.49 -1.58 32.85
CA ASN A 418 -10.28 -1.74 33.65
C ASN A 418 -9.86 -0.41 34.28
N GLU A 419 -9.97 0.69 33.53
CA GLU A 419 -9.70 2.02 34.08
C GLU A 419 -10.67 2.38 35.21
N LEU A 420 -11.98 2.09 35.04
CA LEU A 420 -12.98 2.31 36.08
C LEU A 420 -12.72 1.45 37.33
N LYS A 421 -12.28 0.19 37.19
CA LYS A 421 -11.94 -0.67 38.33
C LYS A 421 -10.80 -0.09 39.17
N GLU A 422 -9.77 0.45 38.54
CA GLU A 422 -8.68 1.11 39.27
C GLU A 422 -9.14 2.36 40.02
N LEU A 423 -10.06 3.14 39.43
CA LEU A 423 -10.65 4.31 40.08
C LEU A 423 -11.60 3.93 41.24
N TYR A 424 -12.26 2.79 41.16
CA TYR A 424 -13.17 2.24 42.18
C TYR A 424 -12.49 1.28 43.16
N LYS A 425 -11.17 1.32 43.28
CA LYS A 425 -10.43 0.38 44.12
C LYS A 425 -10.97 0.30 45.55
N GLY A 426 -11.38 -0.89 45.98
CA GLY A 426 -12.05 -1.16 47.25
C GLY A 426 -13.58 -1.17 47.21
N ASN A 427 -14.21 -0.68 46.13
CA ASN A 427 -15.64 -0.68 45.86
C ASN A 427 -15.97 -1.27 44.48
N GLU A 428 -15.13 -2.18 43.96
CA GLU A 428 -15.25 -2.74 42.61
C GLU A 428 -16.57 -3.49 42.41
N GLN A 429 -17.09 -4.14 43.46
CA GLN A 429 -18.38 -4.83 43.42
C GLN A 429 -19.55 -3.87 43.18
N GLU A 430 -19.50 -2.67 43.77
CA GLU A 430 -20.54 -1.66 43.59
C GLU A 430 -20.57 -1.16 42.14
N LEU A 431 -19.38 -0.85 41.58
CA LEU A 431 -19.21 -0.49 40.18
C LEU A 431 -19.75 -1.59 39.25
N TYR A 432 -19.40 -2.85 39.52
CA TYR A 432 -19.86 -3.98 38.74
C TYR A 432 -21.39 -4.06 38.70
N GLU A 433 -22.05 -4.03 39.86
CA GLU A 433 -23.51 -4.13 39.93
C GLU A 433 -24.20 -2.94 39.26
N GLU A 434 -23.67 -1.73 39.42
CA GLU A 434 -24.17 -0.53 38.74
C GLU A 434 -24.12 -0.70 37.20
N LEU A 435 -22.93 -1.00 36.66
CA LEU A 435 -22.72 -1.17 35.22
C LEU A 435 -23.53 -2.33 34.63
N LYS A 436 -23.64 -3.43 35.36
CA LYS A 436 -24.44 -4.59 34.99
C LYS A 436 -25.92 -4.22 34.87
N VAL A 437 -26.47 -3.46 35.83
CA VAL A 437 -27.86 -2.99 35.81
C VAL A 437 -28.09 -2.01 34.66
N GLU A 438 -27.17 -1.09 34.41
CA GLU A 438 -27.30 -0.12 33.32
C GLU A 438 -27.24 -0.77 31.94
N LEU A 439 -26.28 -1.66 31.73
CA LEU A 439 -26.24 -2.48 30.53
C LEU A 439 -27.58 -3.21 30.38
N LYS A 440 -28.12 -3.83 31.46
CA LYS A 440 -29.43 -4.54 31.51
C LYS A 440 -30.64 -3.72 31.06
N LYS A 441 -30.62 -2.41 31.25
CA LYS A 441 -31.72 -1.53 30.81
C LYS A 441 -31.67 -1.24 29.30
N ASN A 442 -30.49 -1.24 28.70
CA ASN A 442 -30.28 -0.89 27.29
C ASN A 442 -30.56 -2.05 26.31
N PHE A 443 -31.08 -3.19 26.77
CA PHE A 443 -31.36 -4.42 25.99
C PHE A 443 -32.59 -4.38 25.07
N GLN A 444 -33.21 -3.22 24.85
CA GLN A 444 -34.58 -3.19 24.32
C GLN A 444 -34.72 -3.69 22.87
N PHE A 445 -33.65 -3.88 22.11
CA PHE A 445 -33.75 -4.38 20.74
C PHE A 445 -32.61 -5.36 20.40
N THR A 446 -32.97 -6.64 20.23
CA THR A 446 -32.20 -7.74 19.59
C THR A 446 -31.08 -8.41 20.41
N GLY A 447 -31.44 -9.28 21.36
CA GLY A 447 -30.50 -10.22 22.00
C GLY A 447 -29.61 -9.59 23.07
N TYR A 448 -28.61 -10.35 23.55
CA TYR A 448 -27.75 -9.86 24.63
C TYR A 448 -26.65 -8.91 24.11
N ASN A 449 -26.46 -7.75 24.75
CA ASN A 449 -25.36 -6.82 24.49
C ASN A 449 -24.00 -7.51 24.71
N GLN A 450 -23.08 -7.42 23.74
CA GLN A 450 -21.76 -8.08 23.80
C GLN A 450 -20.90 -7.58 24.98
N THR A 451 -20.99 -6.30 25.31
CA THR A 451 -20.31 -5.70 26.47
C THR A 451 -20.81 -6.32 27.77
N TYR A 452 -22.12 -6.55 27.89
CA TYR A 452 -22.68 -7.24 29.06
C TYR A 452 -22.21 -8.68 29.16
N LEU A 453 -22.25 -9.42 28.05
CA LEU A 453 -21.78 -10.81 28.01
C LEU A 453 -20.30 -10.91 28.41
N ARG A 454 -19.47 -10.00 27.91
CA ARG A 454 -18.07 -9.89 28.28
C ARG A 454 -17.90 -9.56 29.77
N LEU A 455 -18.67 -8.58 30.29
CA LEU A 455 -18.62 -8.13 31.68
C LEU A 455 -18.90 -9.27 32.67
N ILE A 456 -20.04 -9.96 32.54
CA ILE A 456 -20.42 -11.04 33.47
C ILE A 456 -19.47 -12.24 33.40
N ARG A 457 -18.84 -12.45 32.23
CA ARG A 457 -17.86 -13.52 32.03
C ARG A 457 -16.53 -13.18 32.69
N GLU A 458 -16.09 -11.93 32.59
CA GLU A 458 -14.83 -11.47 33.18
C GLU A 458 -14.88 -11.48 34.71
N GLU A 459 -16.02 -11.08 35.28
CA GLU A 459 -16.28 -11.14 36.72
C GLU A 459 -16.74 -12.53 37.21
N GLN A 460 -16.84 -13.51 36.31
CA GLN A 460 -17.27 -14.88 36.60
C GLN A 460 -18.59 -14.95 37.38
N ASP A 461 -19.55 -14.07 37.09
CA ASP A 461 -20.84 -14.04 37.75
C ASP A 461 -21.70 -15.21 37.27
N VAL A 462 -21.67 -16.27 38.07
CA VAL A 462 -22.29 -17.56 37.75
C VAL A 462 -23.82 -17.45 37.69
N ASP A 463 -24.42 -16.59 38.50
CA ASP A 463 -25.88 -16.40 38.55
C ASP A 463 -26.35 -15.60 37.33
N ALA A 464 -25.63 -14.56 36.94
CA ALA A 464 -25.92 -13.79 35.73
C ALA A 464 -25.70 -14.63 34.46
N LEU A 465 -24.66 -15.47 34.41
CA LEU A 465 -24.44 -16.42 33.31
C LEU A 465 -25.58 -17.45 33.23
N ALA A 466 -26.09 -17.92 34.37
CA ALA A 466 -27.23 -18.83 34.44
C ALA A 466 -28.52 -18.16 33.92
N GLU A 467 -28.76 -16.90 34.25
CA GLU A 467 -29.88 -16.10 33.73
C GLU A 467 -29.81 -15.96 32.20
N VAL A 468 -28.62 -15.71 31.65
CA VAL A 468 -28.41 -15.63 30.19
C VAL A 468 -28.76 -16.95 29.49
N VAL A 469 -28.26 -18.08 30.01
CA VAL A 469 -28.55 -19.41 29.44
C VAL A 469 -30.04 -19.76 29.57
N THR A 470 -30.70 -19.30 30.64
CA THR A 470 -32.13 -19.50 30.84
C THR A 470 -32.97 -18.69 29.84
N GLY A 471 -32.55 -17.45 29.54
CA GLY A 471 -33.22 -16.60 28.55
C GLY A 471 -33.01 -17.07 27.11
N ASP A 472 -31.82 -17.58 26.79
CA ASP A 472 -31.49 -18.14 25.48
C ASP A 472 -30.50 -19.31 25.60
N VAL A 473 -31.02 -20.52 25.37
CA VAL A 473 -30.27 -21.77 25.53
C VAL A 473 -29.05 -21.88 24.62
N ARG A 474 -28.95 -21.08 23.55
CA ARG A 474 -27.81 -21.11 22.62
C ARG A 474 -26.50 -20.75 23.33
N TYR A 475 -26.55 -19.92 24.38
CA TYR A 475 -25.39 -19.55 25.19
C TYR A 475 -24.84 -20.70 26.06
N VAL A 476 -25.58 -21.81 26.22
CA VAL A 476 -25.10 -22.96 27.01
C VAL A 476 -23.76 -23.48 26.50
N ARG A 477 -23.52 -23.42 25.19
CA ARG A 477 -22.28 -23.91 24.57
C ARG A 477 -21.05 -23.10 25.02
N GLU A 478 -21.22 -21.80 25.26
CA GLU A 478 -20.14 -20.93 25.71
C GLU A 478 -19.97 -20.99 27.24
N TYR A 479 -21.07 -21.03 27.98
CA TYR A 479 -21.06 -20.83 29.44
C TYR A 479 -21.11 -22.10 30.28
N ALA A 480 -21.35 -23.26 29.67
CA ALA A 480 -21.44 -24.52 30.40
C ALA A 480 -20.24 -24.82 31.31
N LYS A 481 -19.02 -24.50 30.88
CA LYS A 481 -17.80 -24.73 31.67
C LYS A 481 -17.76 -23.93 32.98
N TYR A 482 -18.38 -22.76 33.01
CA TYR A 482 -18.47 -21.93 34.22
C TYR A 482 -19.65 -22.37 35.12
N LEU A 483 -20.72 -22.88 34.50
CA LEU A 483 -21.95 -23.26 35.19
C LEU A 483 -21.97 -24.71 35.72
N GLN A 484 -21.09 -25.60 35.22
CA GLN A 484 -21.12 -27.02 35.56
C GLN A 484 -20.96 -27.29 37.07
N GLY A 485 -20.22 -26.44 37.78
CA GLY A 485 -19.95 -26.59 39.21
C GLY A 485 -21.15 -26.29 40.12
N THR A 486 -21.96 -25.28 39.78
CA THR A 486 -23.06 -24.78 40.63
C THR A 486 -24.45 -24.98 40.03
N HIS A 487 -24.57 -25.01 38.71
CA HIS A 487 -25.83 -25.03 37.95
C HIS A 487 -25.92 -26.22 36.99
N LYS A 488 -25.44 -27.40 37.40
CA LYS A 488 -25.39 -28.62 36.56
C LYS A 488 -26.75 -28.96 35.94
N GLU A 489 -27.84 -28.85 36.70
CA GLU A 489 -29.18 -29.15 36.17
C GLU A 489 -29.62 -28.20 35.07
N LEU A 490 -29.30 -26.91 35.18
CA LEU A 490 -29.59 -25.92 34.16
C LEU A 490 -28.84 -26.25 32.87
N VAL A 491 -27.53 -26.54 32.97
CA VAL A 491 -26.71 -26.93 31.82
C VAL A 491 -27.29 -28.16 31.12
N VAL A 492 -27.69 -29.18 31.90
CA VAL A 492 -28.33 -30.39 31.36
C VAL A 492 -29.62 -30.07 30.62
N LYS A 493 -30.52 -29.30 31.24
CA LYS A 493 -31.81 -28.94 30.66
C LYS A 493 -31.64 -28.09 29.39
N ALA A 494 -30.75 -27.09 29.42
CA ALA A 494 -30.49 -26.19 28.30
C ALA A 494 -29.90 -26.93 27.09
N TYR A 495 -28.91 -27.80 27.29
CA TYR A 495 -28.37 -28.62 26.19
C TYR A 495 -29.42 -29.56 25.60
N LYS A 496 -30.22 -30.24 26.44
CA LYS A 496 -31.30 -31.12 25.95
C LYS A 496 -32.27 -30.34 25.06
N TYR A 497 -32.71 -29.18 25.51
CA TYR A 497 -33.62 -28.32 24.75
C TYR A 497 -33.00 -27.81 23.45
N LEU A 498 -31.74 -27.34 23.48
CA LEU A 498 -31.03 -26.88 22.28
C LEU A 498 -30.85 -28.00 21.25
N ILE A 499 -30.48 -29.21 21.70
CA ILE A 499 -30.36 -30.39 20.82
C ILE A 499 -31.70 -30.71 20.15
N GLU A 500 -32.81 -30.67 20.90
CA GLU A 500 -34.14 -30.91 20.34
C GLU A 500 -34.56 -29.84 19.33
N GLN A 501 -34.28 -28.56 19.61
CA GLN A 501 -34.56 -27.45 18.70
C GLN A 501 -33.79 -27.62 17.38
N GLU A 502 -32.46 -27.78 17.45
CA GLU A 502 -31.60 -27.96 16.27
C GLU A 502 -31.98 -29.22 15.48
N ALA A 503 -32.28 -30.34 16.16
CA ALA A 503 -32.73 -31.57 15.51
C ALA A 503 -34.05 -31.40 14.76
N SER A 504 -34.96 -30.56 15.27
CA SER A 504 -36.24 -30.29 14.62
C SER A 504 -36.08 -29.47 13.34
N MET A 505 -35.18 -28.49 13.35
CA MET A 505 -34.91 -27.59 12.23
C MET A 505 -33.98 -28.21 11.17
N ALA A 506 -33.14 -29.16 11.56
CA ALA A 506 -32.23 -29.84 10.64
C ALA A 506 -32.98 -30.59 9.54
N ASN A 507 -32.75 -30.19 8.28
CA ASN A 507 -33.37 -30.79 7.08
C ASN A 507 -32.33 -31.31 6.05
N ASN A 508 -31.04 -31.14 6.34
CA ASN A 508 -29.95 -31.51 5.45
C ASN A 508 -28.81 -32.17 6.24
N ARG A 509 -27.85 -32.76 5.51
CA ARG A 509 -26.74 -33.51 6.10
C ARG A 509 -25.81 -32.65 6.96
N SER A 510 -25.66 -31.36 6.63
CA SER A 510 -24.88 -30.42 7.43
C SER A 510 -25.53 -30.18 8.79
N GLY A 511 -26.84 -29.92 8.82
CA GLY A 511 -27.61 -29.78 10.07
C GLY A 511 -27.57 -31.03 10.94
N TYR A 512 -27.64 -32.22 10.32
CA TYR A 512 -27.50 -33.49 11.06
C TYR A 512 -26.14 -33.64 11.73
N ARG A 513 -25.06 -33.22 11.06
CA ARG A 513 -23.71 -33.19 11.65
C ARG A 513 -23.60 -32.18 12.78
N ALA A 514 -24.22 -31.01 12.64
CA ALA A 514 -24.24 -29.99 13.69
C ALA A 514 -24.89 -30.53 14.97
N VAL A 515 -26.04 -31.20 14.85
CA VAL A 515 -26.70 -31.85 16.00
C VAL A 515 -25.82 -32.94 16.62
N ALA A 516 -25.20 -33.78 15.79
CA ALA A 516 -24.32 -34.85 16.28
C ALA A 516 -23.09 -34.28 17.03
N SER A 517 -22.53 -33.16 16.55
CA SER A 517 -21.47 -32.42 17.26
C SER A 517 -21.97 -31.86 18.59
N LEU A 518 -23.18 -31.29 18.61
CA LEU A 518 -23.77 -30.72 19.82
C LEU A 518 -24.01 -31.79 20.91
N ILE A 519 -24.44 -32.98 20.53
CA ILE A 519 -24.59 -34.13 21.45
C ILE A 519 -23.21 -34.54 22.02
N LYS A 520 -22.17 -34.53 21.18
CA LYS A 520 -20.80 -34.83 21.64
C LYS A 520 -20.28 -33.78 22.62
N GLU A 521 -20.54 -32.50 22.37
CA GLU A 521 -20.24 -31.42 23.30
C GLU A 521 -20.97 -31.60 24.64
N TYR A 522 -22.27 -31.92 24.58
CA TYR A 522 -23.08 -32.22 25.76
C TYR A 522 -22.51 -33.38 26.59
N GLY A 523 -22.05 -34.46 25.96
CA GLY A 523 -21.41 -35.59 26.65
C GLY A 523 -20.10 -35.22 27.36
N LYS A 524 -19.29 -34.34 26.76
CA LYS A 524 -18.06 -33.84 27.38
C LYS A 524 -18.33 -32.97 28.62
N VAL A 525 -19.39 -32.17 28.57
CA VAL A 525 -19.78 -31.25 29.65
C VAL A 525 -20.54 -31.94 30.77
N THR A 526 -21.25 -33.03 30.48
CA THR A 526 -22.08 -33.73 31.46
C THR A 526 -21.50 -35.10 31.76
N ASP A 527 -22.05 -36.14 31.15
CA ASP A 527 -21.50 -37.49 31.12
C ASP A 527 -22.00 -38.26 29.89
N GLU A 528 -21.27 -39.32 29.54
CA GLU A 528 -21.55 -40.14 28.36
C GLU A 528 -22.92 -40.84 28.44
N LYS A 529 -23.39 -41.15 29.65
CA LYS A 529 -24.67 -41.85 29.87
C LYS A 529 -25.85 -40.95 29.49
N LEU A 530 -25.81 -39.69 29.90
CA LEU A 530 -26.81 -38.68 29.53
C LEU A 530 -26.79 -38.37 28.04
N ALA A 531 -25.62 -38.32 27.40
CA ALA A 531 -25.52 -38.11 25.95
C ALA A 531 -26.08 -39.28 25.14
N ASN A 532 -25.84 -40.51 25.58
CA ASN A 532 -26.43 -41.72 25.00
C ASN A 532 -27.96 -41.74 25.14
N GLU A 533 -28.49 -41.29 26.28
CA GLU A 533 -29.95 -41.17 26.50
C GLU A 533 -30.60 -40.21 25.48
N VAL A 534 -30.05 -39.00 25.33
CA VAL A 534 -30.55 -38.00 24.38
C VAL A 534 -30.43 -38.50 22.94
N THR A 535 -29.30 -39.14 22.60
CA THR A 535 -29.11 -39.76 21.28
C THR A 535 -30.19 -40.80 20.99
N GLY A 536 -30.52 -41.65 21.96
CA GLY A 536 -31.61 -42.62 21.84
C GLY A 536 -32.98 -41.97 21.60
N GLN A 537 -33.27 -40.88 22.30
CA GLN A 537 -34.51 -40.11 22.12
C GLN A 537 -34.62 -39.50 20.71
N ILE A 538 -33.55 -38.86 20.23
CA ILE A 538 -33.48 -38.29 18.87
C ILE A 538 -33.60 -39.39 17.80
N ARG A 539 -32.91 -40.52 17.96
CA ARG A 539 -33.03 -41.67 17.04
C ARG A 539 -34.46 -42.19 16.94
N LYS A 540 -35.16 -42.31 18.09
CA LYS A 540 -36.56 -42.76 18.13
C LYS A 540 -37.48 -41.76 17.43
N LYS A 541 -37.32 -40.46 17.71
CA LYS A 541 -38.18 -39.37 17.20
C LYS A 541 -38.02 -39.16 15.69
N TYR A 542 -36.79 -39.24 15.17
CA TYR A 542 -36.47 -38.96 13.76
C TYR A 542 -36.12 -40.21 12.95
N SER A 543 -36.54 -41.40 13.38
CA SER A 543 -36.24 -42.72 12.78
C SER A 543 -36.44 -42.81 11.26
N ARG A 544 -37.34 -41.99 10.69
CA ARG A 544 -37.61 -41.90 9.25
C ARG A 544 -36.59 -41.07 8.44
N ARG A 545 -35.48 -40.61 9.05
CA ARG A 545 -34.42 -39.83 8.39
C ARG A 545 -33.10 -40.62 8.34
N PRO A 546 -32.88 -41.49 7.33
CA PRO A 546 -31.71 -42.38 7.27
C PRO A 546 -30.36 -41.65 7.31
N ALA A 547 -30.24 -40.52 6.60
CA ALA A 547 -29.03 -39.71 6.61
C ALA A 547 -28.71 -39.10 7.99
N PHE A 548 -29.73 -38.84 8.82
CA PHE A 548 -29.52 -38.37 10.19
C PHE A 548 -29.00 -39.50 11.09
N MET A 549 -29.53 -40.71 10.94
CA MET A 549 -29.06 -41.89 11.69
C MET A 549 -27.60 -42.24 11.38
N ASP A 550 -27.18 -42.08 10.12
CA ASP A 550 -25.78 -42.24 9.70
C ASP A 550 -24.85 -41.27 10.47
N GLU A 551 -25.18 -39.98 10.49
CA GLU A 551 -24.38 -38.98 11.19
C GLU A 551 -24.38 -39.18 12.71
N LEU A 552 -25.52 -39.54 13.31
CA LEU A 552 -25.61 -39.90 14.75
C LEU A 552 -24.87 -41.20 15.11
N SER A 553 -24.56 -42.07 14.15
CA SER A 553 -23.79 -43.29 14.38
C SER A 553 -22.28 -43.06 14.23
N LYS A 554 -21.90 -42.05 13.44
CA LYS A 554 -20.51 -41.61 13.27
C LYS A 554 -20.00 -40.76 14.43
N ALA A 555 -20.90 -40.02 15.09
CA ALA A 555 -20.57 -39.34 16.33
C ALA A 555 -20.31 -40.37 17.44
N LYS A 556 -19.05 -40.78 17.58
CA LYS A 556 -18.57 -41.52 18.76
C LYS A 556 -18.69 -40.58 19.97
N LEU A 557 -19.57 -40.95 20.90
CA LEU A 557 -19.85 -40.24 22.14
C LEU A 557 -18.72 -40.44 23.15
#